data_AF-A0AAU3M5A0-F1
#
_entry.id   AF-A0AAU3M5A0-F1
#
_cell.length_a   1.000
_cell.length_b   1.000
_cell.length_c   1.000
_cell.angle_alpha   90.00
_cell.angle_beta   90.00
_cell.angle_gamma   90.00
#
_symmetry.space_group_name_H-M   'P 1'
#
loop_
_entity.id
_entity.type
_entity.pdbx_description
1 polymer ?
#
loop_
_entity_poly.entity_id
_entity_poly.type
_entity_poly.pdbx_seq_one_letter_code
_entity_poly.pdbx_strand_id
1 'polypeptide(L)'
;MQTSALPDLAHTDTTTMHWLATAAAMAAVVAAAALLQPDTAASASTTPRRTAVQHGAAAVPPPDPARAVFPLECGGVGNTVAKQVPGDLDGDGRPETVAVVHCAAGSGTPPSGVYVLTQGSGAAPRIVATLVDPAQKMSVGDFTVRDGVVSATLLGYSSPAIPSCCPDQQEKVTWHWQNGAFVRSSLSDDSADGSA
;
A
#
# COMPACT_ATOMS: atom_id res chain seq x y z
N MET A 1 -61.04 -27.95 26.32
CA MET A 1 -60.16 -26.89 25.79
C MET A 1 -59.09 -26.64 26.85
N GLN A 2 -57.88 -27.14 26.64
CA GLN A 2 -56.72 -26.94 27.52
C GLN A 2 -55.94 -25.68 27.13
N THR A 3 -55.49 -24.98 28.17
CA THR A 3 -54.26 -24.17 28.34
C THR A 3 -53.76 -23.26 27.21
N SER A 4 -53.47 -22.00 27.56
CA SER A 4 -52.08 -21.50 27.53
C SER A 4 -51.91 -20.39 28.56
N ALA A 5 -51.15 -20.68 29.62
CA ALA A 5 -50.53 -19.67 30.44
C ALA A 5 -49.34 -19.12 29.66
N LEU A 6 -49.36 -17.83 29.31
CA LEU A 6 -48.16 -17.12 28.90
C LEU A 6 -47.62 -16.36 30.12
N PRO A 7 -46.28 -16.29 30.30
CA PRO A 7 -45.68 -15.62 31.43
C PRO A 7 -46.00 -14.13 31.38
N ASP A 8 -46.39 -13.56 32.52
CA ASP A 8 -46.42 -12.12 32.73
C ASP A 8 -44.99 -11.62 32.55
N LEU A 9 -44.73 -11.02 31.39
CA LEU A 9 -43.51 -10.28 31.14
C LEU A 9 -43.54 -9.09 32.09
N ALA A 10 -42.91 -9.26 33.25
CA ALA A 10 -42.60 -8.18 34.17
C ALA A 10 -42.10 -7.01 33.33
N HIS A 11 -42.96 -5.99 33.20
CA HIS A 11 -42.62 -4.78 32.49
C HIS A 11 -41.38 -4.23 33.18
N THR A 12 -40.24 -4.31 32.49
CA THR A 12 -39.01 -3.71 32.93
C THR A 12 -39.29 -2.22 33.03
N ASP A 13 -39.51 -1.72 34.25
CA ASP A 13 -39.56 -0.30 34.55
C ASP A 13 -38.15 0.26 34.26
N THR A 14 -37.85 0.49 32.99
CA THR A 14 -36.69 1.26 32.57
C THR A 14 -36.99 2.70 32.95
N THR A 15 -36.62 3.04 34.18
CA THR A 15 -36.69 4.41 34.68
C THR A 15 -35.88 5.31 33.75
N THR A 16 -36.32 6.55 33.56
CA THR A 16 -35.59 7.59 32.81
C THR A 16 -34.15 7.76 33.29
N MET A 17 -33.88 7.45 34.56
CA MET A 17 -32.53 7.41 35.13
C MET A 17 -31.63 6.34 34.49
N HIS A 18 -32.18 5.19 34.11
CA HIS A 18 -31.40 4.14 33.44
C HIS A 18 -30.91 4.62 32.08
N TRP A 19 -31.78 5.25 31.29
CA TRP A 19 -31.41 5.84 29.99
C TRP A 19 -30.39 6.97 30.12
N LEU A 20 -30.51 7.80 31.15
CA LEU A 20 -29.52 8.84 31.44
C LEU A 20 -28.15 8.25 31.81
N ALA A 21 -28.14 7.16 32.58
CA ALA A 21 -26.90 6.46 32.94
C ALA A 21 -26.21 5.87 31.71
N THR A 22 -26.96 5.25 30.79
CA THR A 22 -26.39 4.69 29.55
C THR A 22 -25.84 5.78 28.64
N ALA A 23 -26.56 6.90 28.49
CA ALA A 23 -26.11 8.03 27.68
C ALA A 23 -24.82 8.66 28.23
N ALA A 24 -24.74 8.86 29.55
CA ALA A 24 -23.54 9.36 30.21
C ALA A 24 -22.34 8.42 30.06
N ALA A 25 -22.58 7.10 30.17
CA ALA A 25 -21.54 6.10 29.95
C ALA A 25 -20.99 6.13 28.51
N MET A 26 -21.84 6.25 27.49
CA MET A 26 -21.39 6.37 26.11
C MET A 26 -20.62 7.68 25.85
N ALA A 27 -21.09 8.81 26.41
CA ALA A 27 -20.39 10.08 26.30
C ALA A 27 -18.99 10.04 26.93
N ALA A 28 -18.86 9.38 28.09
CA ALA A 28 -17.56 9.19 28.75
C ALA A 28 -16.60 8.34 27.92
N VAL A 29 -17.10 7.28 27.25
CA VAL A 29 -16.28 6.45 26.35
C VAL A 29 -15.79 7.25 25.14
N VAL A 30 -16.67 8.06 24.53
CA VAL A 30 -16.29 8.94 23.39
C VAL A 30 -15.26 9.99 23.82
N ALA A 31 -15.45 10.62 24.99
CA ALA A 31 -14.50 11.59 25.52
C ALA A 31 -13.14 10.95 25.87
N ALA A 32 -13.14 9.75 26.46
CA ALA A 32 -11.91 9.01 26.73
C ALA A 32 -11.18 8.61 25.44
N ALA A 33 -11.91 8.21 24.39
CA ALA A 33 -11.33 7.92 23.08
C ALA A 33 -10.69 9.16 22.43
N ALA A 34 -11.27 10.35 22.61
CA ALA A 34 -10.70 11.60 22.14
C ALA A 34 -9.37 11.96 22.83
N LEU A 35 -9.19 11.58 24.10
CA LEU A 35 -7.94 11.78 24.85
C LEU A 35 -6.82 10.81 24.43
N LEU A 36 -7.16 9.70 23.77
CA LEU A 36 -6.19 8.75 23.21
C LEU A 36 -5.85 9.04 21.74
N GLN A 37 -6.41 10.09 21.14
CA GLN A 37 -5.99 10.49 19.81
C GLN A 37 -4.65 11.23 19.90
N PRO A 38 -3.63 10.85 19.11
CA PRO A 38 -2.45 11.68 18.95
C PRO A 38 -2.86 13.05 18.42
N ASP A 39 -2.27 14.12 18.96
CA ASP A 39 -2.52 15.50 18.56
C ASP A 39 -2.59 15.65 17.04
N THR A 40 -3.81 15.69 16.48
CA THR A 40 -4.04 16.25 15.16
C THR A 40 -3.91 17.75 15.33
N ALA A 41 -2.67 18.23 15.32
CA ALA A 41 -2.35 19.64 15.30
C ALA A 41 -3.19 20.30 14.21
N ALA A 42 -3.93 21.32 14.64
CA ALA A 42 -4.80 22.13 13.83
C ALA A 42 -4.07 22.63 12.56
N SER A 43 -4.53 22.16 11.41
CA SER A 43 -4.24 22.78 10.12
C SER A 43 -4.97 24.11 10.02
N ALA A 44 -4.36 25.17 10.54
CA ALA A 44 -4.63 26.54 10.13
C ALA A 44 -3.48 27.45 10.57
N SER A 45 -2.55 27.75 9.66
CA SER A 45 -2.07 29.11 9.34
C SER A 45 -0.80 29.10 8.51
N THR A 46 -0.93 29.67 7.31
CA THR A 46 0.14 30.17 6.44
C THR A 46 1.03 31.18 7.15
N THR A 47 2.30 30.84 7.41
CA THR A 47 3.46 31.75 7.30
C THR A 47 4.77 30.94 7.44
N PRO A 48 5.85 31.24 6.69
CA PRO A 48 7.08 30.46 6.77
C PRO A 48 7.87 30.91 7.99
N ARG A 49 7.73 30.20 9.12
CA ARG A 49 8.65 30.34 10.24
C ARG A 49 9.80 29.37 10.03
N ARG A 50 11.00 29.92 9.82
CA ARG A 50 12.27 29.18 9.94
C ARG A 50 12.23 28.43 11.27
N THR A 51 12.04 27.12 11.23
CA THR A 51 12.07 26.27 12.40
C THR A 51 13.50 25.88 12.69
N ALA A 52 13.89 26.19 13.92
CA ALA A 52 15.05 25.67 14.59
C ALA A 52 15.16 24.15 14.41
N VAL A 53 16.41 23.70 14.33
CA VAL A 53 16.81 22.30 14.23
C VAL A 53 16.32 21.56 15.48
N GLN A 54 15.18 20.90 15.40
CA GLN A 54 14.88 19.78 16.28
C GLN A 54 15.90 18.70 15.96
N HIS A 55 16.71 18.31 16.95
CA HIS A 55 17.58 17.14 16.88
C HIS A 55 16.70 15.88 16.84
N GLY A 56 16.10 15.62 15.68
CA GLY A 56 15.34 14.42 15.39
C GLY A 56 16.27 13.24 15.20
N ALA A 57 15.79 12.05 15.58
CA ALA A 57 16.46 10.80 15.24
C ALA A 57 16.85 10.82 13.74
N ALA A 58 18.08 10.40 13.45
CA ALA A 58 18.55 10.35 12.06
C ALA A 58 17.56 9.53 11.21
N ALA A 59 17.14 10.09 10.08
CA ALA A 59 16.24 9.41 9.17
C ALA A 59 16.83 8.04 8.77
N VAL A 60 16.04 6.98 8.92
CA VAL A 60 16.46 5.62 8.54
C VAL A 60 16.60 5.59 7.02
N PRO A 61 17.76 5.17 6.47
CA PRO A 61 17.93 5.11 5.03
C PRO A 61 17.06 4.01 4.42
N PRO A 62 16.51 4.24 3.21
CA PRO A 62 15.74 3.23 2.51
C PRO A 62 16.61 1.99 2.17
N PRO A 63 16.00 0.81 2.05
CA PRO A 63 16.69 -0.42 1.66
C PRO A 63 17.37 -0.29 0.30
N ASP A 64 18.63 -0.69 0.20
CA ASP A 64 19.39 -0.64 -1.06
C ASP A 64 19.12 -1.90 -1.92
N PRO A 65 18.41 -1.77 -3.06
CA PRO A 65 18.06 -2.92 -3.89
C PRO A 65 19.27 -3.61 -4.50
N ALA A 66 20.43 -2.95 -4.63
CA ALA A 66 21.66 -3.57 -5.13
C ALA A 66 22.21 -4.65 -4.17
N ARG A 67 21.75 -4.67 -2.92
CA ARG A 67 22.16 -5.63 -1.89
C ARG A 67 21.14 -6.75 -1.66
N ALA A 68 20.04 -6.73 -2.39
CA ALA A 68 18.97 -7.71 -2.28
C ALA A 68 19.21 -8.92 -3.20
N VAL A 69 18.68 -10.07 -2.80
CA VAL A 69 18.62 -11.27 -3.64
C VAL A 69 17.23 -11.34 -4.25
N PHE A 70 17.14 -11.11 -5.56
CA PHE A 70 15.87 -11.16 -6.28
C PHE A 70 15.59 -12.57 -6.83
N PRO A 71 14.34 -13.05 -6.76
CA PRO A 71 13.96 -14.39 -7.23
C PRO A 71 13.79 -14.41 -8.76
N LEU A 72 14.83 -14.03 -9.51
CA LEU A 72 14.85 -14.13 -10.96
C LEU A 72 15.74 -15.28 -11.43
N GLU A 73 15.21 -16.07 -12.36
CA GLU A 73 15.95 -17.12 -13.05
C GLU A 73 16.68 -16.56 -14.27
N CYS A 74 17.77 -15.83 -14.03
CA CYS A 74 18.55 -15.18 -15.09
C CYS A 74 19.69 -16.04 -15.66
N GLY A 75 19.84 -17.28 -15.20
CA GLY A 75 21.04 -18.07 -15.52
C GLY A 75 22.32 -17.31 -15.13
N GLY A 76 23.31 -17.29 -16.02
CA GLY A 76 24.63 -16.71 -15.74
C GLY A 76 24.78 -15.20 -15.91
N VAL A 77 23.76 -14.48 -16.41
CA VAL A 77 23.91 -13.04 -16.74
C VAL A 77 23.65 -12.10 -15.57
N GLY A 78 23.08 -12.60 -14.47
CA GLY A 78 22.69 -11.78 -13.33
C GLY A 78 21.44 -10.91 -13.61
N ASN A 79 21.13 -10.00 -12.70
CA ASN A 79 19.98 -9.11 -12.78
C ASN A 79 20.40 -7.63 -12.81
N THR A 80 19.45 -6.77 -13.17
CA THR A 80 19.60 -5.32 -13.22
C THR A 80 18.41 -4.66 -12.53
N VAL A 81 18.68 -3.75 -11.61
CA VAL A 81 17.67 -2.84 -11.04
C VAL A 81 17.50 -1.67 -12.01
N ALA A 82 16.42 -1.69 -12.79
CA ALA A 82 16.16 -0.70 -13.83
C ALA A 82 15.57 0.61 -13.27
N LYS A 83 14.73 0.49 -12.25
CA LYS A 83 14.12 1.61 -11.54
C LYS A 83 14.03 1.28 -10.06
N GLN A 84 14.13 2.30 -9.22
CA GLN A 84 13.88 2.17 -7.79
C GLN A 84 13.28 3.46 -7.25
N VAL A 85 12.33 3.33 -6.34
CA VAL A 85 11.72 4.47 -5.66
C VAL A 85 11.52 4.11 -4.18
N PRO A 86 12.11 4.87 -3.25
CA PRO A 86 11.84 4.70 -1.83
C PRO A 86 10.50 5.36 -1.45
N GLY A 87 9.85 4.85 -0.40
CA GLY A 87 8.64 5.43 0.17
C GLY A 87 8.18 4.65 1.41
N ASP A 88 7.48 5.31 2.32
CA ASP A 88 6.77 4.66 3.42
C ASP A 88 5.46 4.09 2.86
N LEU A 89 5.41 2.77 2.65
CA LEU A 89 4.30 2.13 1.95
C LEU A 89 3.25 1.54 2.89
N ASP A 90 3.64 1.23 4.12
CA ASP A 90 2.75 0.66 5.14
C ASP A 90 2.34 1.66 6.23
N GLY A 91 2.94 2.85 6.25
CA GLY A 91 2.62 3.95 7.16
C GLY A 91 3.30 3.84 8.52
N ASP A 92 4.34 3.00 8.66
CA ASP A 92 5.06 2.80 9.93
C ASP A 92 6.16 3.86 10.20
N GLY A 93 6.38 4.77 9.25
CA GLY A 93 7.40 5.82 9.32
C GLY A 93 8.80 5.38 8.90
N ARG A 94 8.98 4.13 8.45
CA ARG A 94 10.22 3.59 7.92
C ARG A 94 10.05 3.38 6.42
N PRO A 95 11.01 3.80 5.58
CA PRO A 95 10.85 3.66 4.15
C PRO A 95 11.10 2.21 3.69
N GLU A 96 10.24 1.75 2.80
CA GLU A 96 10.51 0.66 1.86
C GLU A 96 11.22 1.21 0.61
N THR A 97 11.73 0.29 -0.21
CA THR A 97 12.12 0.57 -1.59
C THR A 97 11.34 -0.32 -2.54
N VAL A 98 10.70 0.25 -3.56
CA VAL A 98 10.13 -0.53 -4.65
C VAL A 98 11.13 -0.56 -5.81
N ALA A 99 11.50 -1.75 -6.26
CA ALA A 99 12.47 -1.96 -7.32
C ALA A 99 11.85 -2.68 -8.52
N VAL A 100 12.10 -2.14 -9.71
CA VAL A 100 11.85 -2.81 -10.99
C VAL A 100 13.13 -3.52 -11.40
N VAL A 101 13.07 -4.85 -11.49
CA VAL A 101 14.24 -5.70 -11.71
C VAL A 101 13.98 -6.65 -12.86
N HIS A 102 14.95 -6.81 -13.75
CA HIS A 102 14.91 -7.81 -14.81
C HIS A 102 16.29 -8.44 -14.99
N CYS A 103 16.39 -9.50 -15.78
CA CYS A 103 17.68 -10.09 -16.11
C CYS A 103 18.56 -9.10 -16.90
N ALA A 104 19.87 -9.16 -16.75
CA ALA A 104 20.79 -8.32 -17.49
C ALA A 104 20.93 -8.83 -18.95
N ALA A 105 19.88 -8.64 -19.74
CA ALA A 105 19.91 -8.93 -21.16
C ALA A 105 20.50 -7.73 -21.91
N GLY A 106 21.43 -7.97 -22.84
CA GLY A 106 22.08 -6.90 -23.61
C GLY A 106 21.10 -6.07 -24.44
N SER A 107 20.69 -6.57 -25.61
CA SER A 107 19.78 -5.87 -26.52
C SER A 107 18.31 -6.31 -26.40
N GLY A 108 17.99 -7.22 -25.48
CA GLY A 108 16.64 -7.74 -25.28
C GLY A 108 15.80 -6.91 -24.32
N THR A 109 14.50 -7.19 -24.27
CA THR A 109 13.56 -6.59 -23.31
C THR A 109 13.02 -7.71 -22.39
N PRO A 110 13.83 -8.18 -21.43
CA PRO A 110 13.40 -9.26 -20.55
C PRO A 110 12.22 -8.80 -19.70
N PRO A 111 11.32 -9.73 -19.32
CA PRO A 111 10.25 -9.43 -18.38
C PRO A 111 10.79 -8.83 -17.08
N SER A 112 10.04 -7.88 -16.53
CA SER A 112 10.35 -7.23 -15.27
C SER A 112 9.59 -7.89 -14.12
N GLY A 113 10.26 -8.03 -12.99
CA GLY A 113 9.63 -8.16 -11.69
C GLY A 113 9.58 -6.82 -10.98
N VAL A 114 8.54 -6.59 -10.19
CA VAL A 114 8.42 -5.42 -9.31
C VAL A 114 8.36 -5.91 -7.87
N TYR A 115 9.35 -5.53 -7.07
CA TYR A 115 9.54 -6.04 -5.71
C TYR A 115 9.49 -4.91 -4.70
N VAL A 116 8.88 -5.17 -3.54
CA VAL A 116 8.93 -4.28 -2.38
C VAL A 116 9.96 -4.81 -1.40
N LEU A 117 10.92 -3.95 -1.05
CA LEU A 117 11.99 -4.26 -0.13
C LEU A 117 11.79 -3.48 1.16
N THR A 118 12.10 -4.12 2.29
CA THR A 118 12.26 -3.46 3.58
C THR A 118 13.61 -3.83 4.18
N GLN A 119 14.03 -3.10 5.23
CA GLN A 119 15.28 -3.41 5.91
C GLN A 119 15.19 -4.78 6.57
N GLY A 120 16.17 -5.64 6.32
CA GLY A 120 16.31 -6.91 7.01
C GLY A 120 16.77 -6.71 8.46
N SER A 121 16.77 -7.78 9.25
CA SER A 121 17.46 -7.82 10.56
C SER A 121 18.98 -7.91 10.42
N GLY A 122 19.47 -8.25 9.22
CA GLY A 122 20.88 -8.30 8.87
C GLY A 122 21.27 -7.20 7.89
N ALA A 123 22.40 -7.40 7.20
CA ALA A 123 22.95 -6.40 6.32
C ALA A 123 22.13 -6.23 5.02
N ALA A 124 21.53 -7.30 4.49
CA ALA A 124 20.81 -7.28 3.22
C ALA A 124 19.32 -6.96 3.40
N PRO A 125 18.72 -6.15 2.50
CA PRO A 125 17.27 -5.99 2.43
C PRO A 125 16.53 -7.29 2.19
N ARG A 126 15.29 -7.37 2.68
CA ARG A 126 14.37 -8.49 2.42
C ARG A 126 13.26 -8.07 1.48
N ILE A 127 12.86 -8.97 0.59
CA ILE A 127 11.67 -8.79 -0.25
C ILE A 127 10.45 -9.18 0.59
N VAL A 128 9.47 -8.28 0.68
CA VAL A 128 8.21 -8.50 1.41
C VAL A 128 6.99 -8.64 0.50
N ALA A 129 7.10 -8.17 -0.75
CA ALA A 129 6.06 -8.37 -1.75
C ALA A 129 6.64 -8.42 -3.16
N THR A 130 5.93 -9.14 -4.03
CA THR A 130 6.13 -9.16 -5.48
C THR A 130 4.87 -8.60 -6.11
N LEU A 131 4.93 -7.37 -6.63
CA LEU A 131 3.78 -6.67 -7.23
C LEU A 131 3.54 -7.10 -8.68
N VAL A 132 4.63 -7.44 -9.38
CA VAL A 132 4.63 -8.02 -10.74
C VAL A 132 5.58 -9.20 -10.72
N ASP A 133 5.09 -10.37 -11.11
CA ASP A 133 5.88 -11.58 -11.25
C ASP A 133 6.46 -11.62 -12.68
N PRO A 134 7.80 -11.79 -12.86
CA PRO A 134 8.42 -11.92 -14.18
C PRO A 134 7.75 -12.99 -15.07
N ALA A 135 7.15 -14.03 -14.50
CA ALA A 135 6.40 -15.06 -15.23
C ALA A 135 5.18 -14.52 -15.98
N GLN A 136 4.67 -13.34 -15.61
CA GLN A 136 3.60 -12.64 -16.31
C GLN A 136 4.06 -12.06 -17.65
N LYS A 137 5.37 -12.08 -17.96
CA LYS A 137 5.96 -11.60 -19.22
C LYS A 137 5.64 -10.14 -19.54
N MET A 138 5.51 -9.33 -18.50
CA MET A 138 5.26 -7.89 -18.60
C MET A 138 6.57 -7.10 -18.49
N SER A 139 6.64 -5.97 -19.18
CA SER A 139 7.64 -4.92 -18.92
C SER A 139 6.97 -3.71 -18.26
N VAL A 140 7.78 -2.85 -17.63
CA VAL A 140 7.27 -1.72 -16.83
C VAL A 140 7.63 -0.40 -17.50
N GLY A 141 6.60 0.32 -17.93
CA GLY A 141 6.65 1.70 -18.44
C GLY A 141 6.71 2.70 -17.29
N ASP A 142 5.84 3.72 -17.29
CA ASP A 142 5.78 4.71 -16.21
C ASP A 142 5.71 4.03 -14.84
N PHE A 143 6.41 4.59 -13.86
CA PHE A 143 6.56 3.99 -12.54
C PHE A 143 6.82 5.06 -11.48
N THR A 144 5.98 5.10 -10.44
CA THR A 144 6.07 6.10 -9.37
C THR A 144 5.61 5.53 -8.03
N VAL A 145 6.11 6.09 -6.94
CA VAL A 145 5.54 5.92 -5.60
C VAL A 145 5.15 7.30 -5.08
N ARG A 146 3.90 7.46 -4.63
CA ARG A 146 3.37 8.68 -4.02
C ARG A 146 2.35 8.31 -2.95
N ASP A 147 2.45 8.94 -1.79
CA ASP A 147 1.46 8.80 -0.70
C ASP A 147 1.14 7.32 -0.35
N GLY A 148 2.18 6.48 -0.26
CA GLY A 148 2.06 5.04 0.02
C GLY A 148 1.52 4.19 -1.13
N VAL A 149 1.24 4.79 -2.29
CA VAL A 149 0.71 4.11 -3.49
C VAL A 149 1.79 3.94 -4.53
N VAL A 150 1.97 2.71 -4.99
CA VAL A 150 2.79 2.37 -6.15
C VAL A 150 1.93 2.45 -7.40
N SER A 151 2.35 3.16 -8.43
CA SER A 151 1.66 3.22 -9.72
C SER A 151 2.60 2.79 -10.84
N ALA A 152 2.09 1.99 -11.77
CA ALA A 152 2.84 1.56 -12.94
C ALA A 152 1.99 1.47 -14.21
N THR A 153 2.64 1.62 -15.36
CA THR A 153 2.11 1.20 -16.66
C THR A 153 2.74 -0.14 -17.03
N LEU A 154 1.96 -1.21 -17.06
CA LEU A 154 2.42 -2.53 -17.49
C LEU A 154 2.23 -2.68 -19.00
N LEU A 155 3.26 -3.21 -19.67
CA LEU A 155 3.28 -3.43 -21.11
C LEU A 155 3.41 -4.92 -21.39
N GLY A 156 2.45 -5.46 -22.14
CA GLY A 156 2.32 -6.88 -22.43
C GLY A 156 2.06 -7.18 -23.91
N TYR A 157 1.84 -8.46 -24.19
CA TYR A 157 1.63 -8.96 -25.55
C TYR A 157 0.33 -9.76 -25.61
N SER A 158 -0.52 -9.46 -26.58
CA SER A 158 -1.78 -10.19 -26.80
C SER A 158 -1.57 -11.61 -27.32
N SER A 159 -0.44 -11.85 -28.00
CA SER A 159 -0.08 -13.16 -28.52
C SER A 159 1.44 -13.30 -28.75
N PRO A 160 1.96 -14.53 -28.87
CA PRO A 160 3.36 -14.76 -29.22
C PRO A 160 3.76 -14.31 -30.63
N ALA A 161 2.80 -13.94 -31.48
CA ALA A 161 3.06 -13.45 -32.83
C ALA A 161 3.50 -11.97 -32.85
N ILE A 162 3.27 -11.24 -31.76
CA ILE A 162 3.66 -9.84 -31.63
C ILE A 162 5.18 -9.74 -31.46
N PRO A 163 5.90 -8.94 -32.27
CA PRO A 163 7.34 -8.78 -32.13
C PRO A 163 7.72 -8.20 -30.77
N SER A 164 8.81 -8.71 -30.17
CA SER A 164 9.25 -8.30 -28.84
C SER A 164 9.57 -6.80 -28.71
N CYS A 165 9.89 -6.09 -29.81
CA CYS A 165 10.10 -4.64 -29.78
C CYS A 165 8.86 -3.84 -29.34
N CYS A 166 7.68 -4.46 -29.45
CA CYS A 166 6.47 -3.73 -29.69
C CYS A 166 5.29 -4.34 -28.91
N PRO A 167 5.28 -4.24 -27.56
CA PRO A 167 4.12 -4.61 -26.74
C PRO A 167 2.84 -3.94 -27.26
N ASP A 168 1.77 -4.72 -27.42
CA ASP A 168 0.47 -4.25 -27.94
C ASP A 168 -0.64 -4.21 -26.87
N GLN A 169 -0.31 -4.59 -25.63
CA GLN A 169 -1.18 -4.42 -24.47
C GLN A 169 -0.58 -3.43 -23.48
N GLN A 170 -1.46 -2.62 -22.89
CA GLN A 170 -1.09 -1.68 -21.85
C GLN A 170 -2.14 -1.73 -20.74
N GLU A 171 -1.68 -1.73 -19.48
CA GLU A 171 -2.55 -1.64 -18.31
C GLU A 171 -1.95 -0.65 -17.31
N LYS A 172 -2.73 0.34 -16.88
CA LYS A 172 -2.36 1.23 -15.78
C LYS A 172 -2.85 0.62 -14.47
N VAL A 173 -1.95 0.48 -13.51
CA VAL A 173 -2.22 -0.21 -12.26
C VAL A 173 -1.68 0.56 -11.09
N THR A 174 -2.35 0.37 -9.95
CA THR A 174 -1.86 0.85 -8.66
C THR A 174 -1.81 -0.30 -7.66
N TRP A 175 -0.92 -0.18 -6.69
CA TRP A 175 -0.88 -1.03 -5.51
C TRP A 175 -0.85 -0.16 -4.27
N HIS A 176 -1.70 -0.49 -3.30
CA HIS A 176 -1.72 0.14 -2.00
C HIS A 176 -1.65 -0.93 -0.91
N TRP A 177 -1.01 -0.60 0.21
CA TRP A 177 -1.00 -1.49 1.36
C TRP A 177 -2.37 -1.51 2.04
N GLN A 178 -2.90 -2.70 2.25
CA GLN A 178 -4.16 -2.92 2.93
C GLN A 178 -4.11 -4.24 3.69
N ASN A 179 -4.39 -4.21 5.00
CA ASN A 179 -4.55 -5.40 5.84
C ASN A 179 -3.38 -6.40 5.76
N GLY A 180 -2.14 -5.93 5.69
CA GLY A 180 -0.97 -6.81 5.66
C GLY A 180 -0.51 -7.26 4.26
N ALA A 181 -1.12 -6.74 3.19
CA ALA A 181 -0.74 -7.08 1.83
C ALA A 181 -0.89 -5.88 0.87
N PHE A 182 -0.21 -5.93 -0.28
CA PHE A 182 -0.42 -4.97 -1.36
C PHE A 182 -1.60 -5.41 -2.23
N VAL A 183 -2.62 -4.56 -2.33
CA VAL A 183 -3.81 -4.80 -3.15
C VAL A 183 -3.68 -4.04 -4.47
N ARG A 184 -3.81 -4.77 -5.59
CA ARG A 184 -3.74 -4.23 -6.95
C ARG A 184 -5.11 -3.69 -7.39
N SER A 185 -5.12 -2.52 -7.99
CA SER A 185 -6.28 -1.98 -8.72
C SER A 185 -5.88 -1.67 -10.16
N SER A 186 -6.72 -2.04 -11.12
CA SER A 186 -6.57 -1.66 -12.53
C SER A 186 -7.35 -0.38 -12.79
N LEU A 187 -6.73 0.59 -13.45
CA LEU A 187 -7.41 1.78 -13.96
C LEU A 187 -7.89 1.46 -15.39
N SER A 188 -9.17 1.13 -15.53
CA SER A 188 -9.84 1.07 -16.82
C SER A 188 -10.19 2.50 -17.27
N ASP A 189 -9.95 2.82 -18.54
CA ASP A 189 -10.24 4.14 -19.14
C ASP A 189 -11.75 4.49 -19.13
N ASP A 190 -12.64 3.61 -18.66
CA ASP A 190 -14.10 3.81 -18.57
C ASP A 190 -14.57 4.78 -17.46
N SER A 191 -13.68 5.36 -16.66
CA SER A 191 -14.08 6.28 -15.58
C SER A 191 -14.28 7.74 -16.03
N ALA A 192 -14.22 8.04 -17.33
CA ALA A 192 -14.36 9.39 -17.87
C ALA A 192 -15.79 9.78 -18.32
N ASP A 193 -16.74 8.84 -18.40
CA ASP A 193 -18.13 9.13 -18.80
C ASP A 193 -19.09 8.99 -17.61
N GLY A 194 -19.16 10.03 -16.77
CA GLY A 194 -19.99 9.98 -15.58
C GLY A 194 -20.33 11.33 -14.97
N SER A 195 -20.51 12.38 -15.79
CA SER A 195 -21.19 13.62 -15.38
C SER A 195 -21.58 14.45 -16.61
N ALA A 196 -22.83 14.33 -17.04
CA ALA A 196 -23.55 15.36 -17.80
C ALA A 196 -25.01 15.38 -17.32
#